data_AF-A0A8T6T481-F1
#
_entry.id   AF-A0A8T6T481-F1
#
_cell.length_a   1.000
_cell.length_b   1.000
_cell.length_c   1.000
_cell.angle_alpha   90.00
_cell.angle_beta   90.00
_cell.angle_gamma   90.00
#
_symmetry.space_group_name_H-M   'P 1'
#
loop_
_entity.id
_entity.type
_entity.pdbx_description
1 polymer ?
#
loop_
_entity_poly.entity_id
_entity_poly.type
_entity_poly.pdbx_seq_one_letter_code
_entity_poly.pdbx_strand_id
1 'polypeptide(L)' 'FEDAASFFEAEFGCGVTVAGESDPWIHDPENRASRAKPYRPAIYVE' A
#
# COMPACT_ATOMS: atom_id res chain seq x y z
N PHE A 1 9.68 -3.61 5.65
CA PHE A 1 8.43 -2.99 5.19
C PHE A 1 7.30 -3.17 6.20
N GLU A 2 7.27 -4.26 6.98
CA GLU A 2 6.25 -4.51 8.00
C GLU A 2 6.13 -3.40 9.07
N ASP A 3 7.23 -2.79 9.51
CA ASP A 3 7.17 -1.69 10.51
C ASP A 3 6.42 -0.44 10.02
N ALA A 4 6.36 -0.21 8.71
CA ALA A 4 5.71 0.97 8.17
C ALA A 4 4.18 0.87 8.25
N ALA A 5 3.62 -0.33 8.13
CA ALA A 5 2.18 -0.54 8.22
C ALA A 5 1.65 -0.11 9.59
N SER A 6 2.26 -0.60 10.67
CA SER A 6 1.87 -0.24 12.05
C SER A 6 1.95 1.26 12.33
N PHE A 7 2.93 1.96 11.76
CA PHE A 7 3.03 3.41 11.86
C PHE A 7 1.87 4.11 11.14
N PHE A 8 1.57 3.71 9.91
CA PHE A 8 0.47 4.29 9.14
C PHE A 8 -0.90 3.96 9.75
N GLU A 9 -1.09 2.78 10.32
CA GLU A 9 -2.33 2.43 11.04
C GLU A 9 -2.54 3.31 12.27
N ALA A 10 -1.48 3.57 13.04
CA ALA A 10 -1.55 4.47 14.19
C ALA A 10 -1.81 5.93 13.79
N GLU A 11 -1.21 6.39 12.68
CA GLU A 11 -1.35 7.77 12.20
C GLU A 11 -2.71 8.04 11.54
N PHE A 12 -3.19 7.10 10.71
CA PHE A 12 -4.44 7.26 9.96
C PHE A 12 -5.67 6.68 10.66
N GLY A 13 -5.50 5.80 11.66
CA GLY A 13 -6.59 5.17 12.39
C GLY A 13 -7.43 4.20 11.55
N CYS A 14 -6.87 3.67 10.46
CA CYS A 14 -7.53 2.71 9.56
C CYS A 14 -6.60 1.51 9.32
N GLY A 15 -7.15 0.41 8.79
CA GLY A 15 -6.35 -0.74 8.39
C GLY A 15 -5.48 -0.38 7.19
N VAL A 16 -4.16 -0.51 7.33
CA VAL A 16 -3.20 -0.15 6.27
C VAL A 16 -2.41 -1.39 5.88
N THR A 17 -2.48 -1.74 4.59
CA THR A 17 -1.67 -2.82 4.02
C THR A 17 -0.61 -2.25 3.10
N VAL A 18 0.65 -2.61 3.32
CA VAL A 18 1.78 -2.23 2.47
C VAL A 18 2.23 -3.46 1.70
N ALA A 19 2.13 -3.42 0.37
CA ALA A 19 2.54 -4.50 -0.52
C ALA A 19 3.47 -3.96 -1.62
N GLY A 20 4.34 -4.82 -2.14
CA GLY A 20 5.12 -4.58 -3.36
C GLY A 20 4.36 -5.00 -4.61
N GLU A 21 4.79 -4.49 -5.77
CA GLU A 21 4.16 -4.77 -7.07
C GLU A 21 4.14 -6.27 -7.43
N SER A 22 5.14 -7.02 -6.95
CA SER A 22 5.27 -8.46 -7.23
C SER A 22 4.52 -9.36 -6.23
N ASP A 23 3.85 -8.78 -5.24
CA ASP A 23 3.19 -9.57 -4.19
C ASP A 23 1.87 -10.18 -4.71
N PRO A 24 1.68 -11.51 -4.62
CA PRO A 24 0.50 -12.18 -5.17
C PRO A 24 -0.80 -11.87 -4.42
N TRP A 25 -0.69 -11.29 -3.22
CA TRP A 25 -1.82 -10.91 -2.37
C TRP A 25 -2.24 -9.45 -2.53
N ILE A 26 -1.69 -8.71 -3.50
CA ILE A 26 -2.00 -7.30 -3.66
C ILE A 26 -3.48 -7.13 -4.03
N HIS A 27 -4.23 -6.47 -3.15
CA HIS A 27 -5.63 -6.15 -3.39
C HIS A 27 -5.72 -4.76 -4.03
N ASP A 28 -5.70 -4.72 -5.36
CA ASP A 28 -5.71 -3.49 -6.15
C ASP A 28 -6.74 -3.58 -7.29
N PRO A 29 -8.03 -3.36 -6.99
CA PRO A 29 -9.10 -3.48 -7.98
C PRO A 29 -8.98 -2.46 -9.12
N GLU A 30 -8.19 -1.39 -8.95
CA GLU A 30 -7.96 -0.36 -9.95
C GLU A 30 -6.59 -0.45 -10.67
N ASN A 31 -5.80 -1.50 -10.40
CA ASN A 31 -4.46 -1.71 -10.96
C ASN A 31 -3.55 -0.46 -10.83
N ARG A 32 -3.67 0.26 -9.71
CA ARG A 32 -2.84 1.42 -9.36
C ARG A 32 -1.40 1.04 -9.04
N ALA A 33 -1.11 -0.19 -8.63
CA ALA A 33 0.22 -0.69 -8.29
C ALA A 33 1.23 -0.43 -9.43
N SER A 34 0.83 -0.70 -10.67
CA SER A 34 1.62 -0.43 -11.89
C SER A 34 1.98 1.04 -12.13
N ARG A 35 1.29 1.97 -11.43
CA ARG A 35 1.53 3.41 -11.51
C ARG A 35 2.52 3.89 -10.43
N ALA A 36 2.94 3.01 -9.53
CA ALA A 36 3.98 3.33 -8.56
C ALA A 36 5.30 3.64 -9.28
N LYS A 37 6.05 4.61 -8.77
CA LYS A 37 7.41 4.94 -9.23
C LYS A 37 8.34 4.97 -8.01
N PRO A 38 9.67 4.89 -8.19
CA PRO A 38 10.60 5.08 -7.09
C PRO A 38 10.26 6.38 -6.33
N TYR A 39 10.10 6.28 -5.00
CA TYR A 39 9.67 7.38 -4.10
C TYR A 39 8.26 7.95 -4.34
N ARG A 40 7.45 7.34 -5.20
CA ARG A 40 6.05 7.70 -5.44
C ARG A 40 5.17 6.45 -5.37
N PRO A 41 4.67 6.07 -4.18
CA PRO A 41 3.84 4.90 -4.02
C PRO A 41 2.49 5.09 -4.73
N ALA A 42 1.89 3.96 -5.12
CA ALA A 42 0.49 3.91 -5.51
C ALA A 42 -0.36 3.70 -4.26
N ILE A 43 -1.39 4.53 -4.08
CA ILE A 43 -2.29 4.46 -2.92
C ILE A 43 -3.71 4.20 -3.43
N TYR A 44 -4.35 3.21 -2.83
CA TYR A 44 -5.77 2.90 -2.99
C TYR A 44 -6.46 3.07 -1.64
N VAL A 45 -7.63 3.72 -1.64
CA VAL A 45 -8.46 3.98 -0.45
C VAL A 45 -9.89 3.71 -0.89
N GLU A 46 -10.62 2.93 -0.09
CA GLU A 46 -12.04 2.60 -0.28
C GLU A 46 -12.92 3.15 0.84
#